data_AF-V4P4M0-F1
#
_entry.id   AF-V4P4M0-F1
#
_cell.length_a   1.000
_cell.length_b   1.000
_cell.length_c   1.000
_cell.angle_alpha   90.00
_cell.angle_beta   90.00
_cell.angle_gamma   90.00
#
_symmetry.space_group_name_H-M   'P 1'
#
loop_
_entity.id
_entity.type
_entity.pdbx_description
1 polymer ?
#
loop_
_entity_poly.entity_id
_entity_poly.type
_entity_poly.pdbx_seq_one_letter_code
_entity_poly.pdbx_strand_id
1 'polypeptide(L)'
;MTSHLKIAIVGGCQSEGLREATLALIPDAEIKSWHVSVNPPDPPEVILAKIADADVVVTQMQPEHGYASLTVDGLKAQGFNAHFLPTFTFPGFHPDLSYIFTAGGVLSAVHCDFHSRIAVAGFLLGLTPQQTLPLYNSVVFDELGYFDVFPAARVAVEQGLVEAGFQPQGLIDAWLKEIGPFMYMANHPHVRVLATLAHQLYVRLGLVDAAKPVPSVKKDHLGESFTWPVYTAMAKRFGVQGSNDFQRPAWLVQALWETRKIPLGTYLKDLFEFYATVPREQLETEIMLVTRERLRGLLA
;
A
#
# COMPACT_ATOMS: atom_id res chain seq x y z
N MET A 1 25.81 -6.04 -31.93
CA MET A 1 24.44 -5.98 -31.41
C MET A 1 24.57 -5.56 -29.96
N THR A 2 24.21 -4.33 -29.60
CA THR A 2 24.14 -3.92 -28.19
C THR A 2 22.99 -4.70 -27.58
N SER A 3 23.26 -5.65 -26.69
CA SER A 3 22.20 -6.36 -25.97
C SER A 3 21.40 -5.34 -25.18
N HIS A 4 20.09 -5.27 -25.44
CA HIS A 4 19.18 -4.45 -24.63
C HIS A 4 19.15 -5.03 -23.22
N LEU A 5 19.42 -4.18 -22.22
CA LEU A 5 19.37 -4.55 -20.80
C LEU A 5 17.98 -5.07 -20.45
N LYS A 6 17.89 -6.26 -19.84
CA LYS A 6 16.64 -6.89 -19.39
C LYS A 6 16.51 -6.85 -17.87
N ILE A 7 15.49 -6.17 -17.37
CA ILE A 7 15.22 -6.04 -15.94
C ILE A 7 13.90 -6.74 -15.60
N ALA A 8 13.98 -7.71 -14.69
CA ALA A 8 12.82 -8.36 -14.11
C ALA A 8 12.50 -7.76 -12.74
N ILE A 9 11.22 -7.48 -12.47
CA ILE A 9 10.75 -6.97 -11.17
C ILE A 9 9.76 -7.97 -10.59
N VAL A 10 10.06 -8.52 -9.42
CA VAL A 10 9.21 -9.47 -8.68
C VAL A 10 8.73 -8.81 -7.40
N GLY A 11 7.43 -8.57 -7.24
CA GLY A 11 6.93 -7.79 -6.11
C GLY A 11 5.44 -7.94 -5.88
N GLY A 12 4.94 -7.33 -4.80
CA GLY A 12 3.50 -7.24 -4.53
C GLY A 12 2.82 -6.19 -5.42
N CYS A 13 1.80 -5.53 -4.87
CA CYS A 13 1.02 -4.52 -5.59
C CYS A 13 1.86 -3.38 -6.19
N GLN A 14 3.07 -3.13 -5.65
CA GLN A 14 3.98 -2.06 -6.08
C GLN A 14 4.79 -2.40 -7.33
N SER A 15 4.84 -3.67 -7.75
CA SER A 15 5.69 -4.15 -8.86
C SER A 15 5.44 -3.41 -10.18
N GLU A 16 4.18 -3.10 -10.48
CA GLU A 16 3.79 -2.40 -11.69
C GLU A 16 4.21 -0.91 -11.67
N GLY A 17 4.03 -0.24 -10.53
CA GLY A 17 4.53 1.14 -10.34
C GLY A 17 6.06 1.22 -10.41
N LEU A 18 6.75 0.19 -9.89
CA LEU A 18 8.21 0.05 -10.04
C LEU A 18 8.62 -0.17 -11.50
N ARG A 19 7.83 -0.90 -12.29
CA ARG A 19 8.09 -1.03 -13.73
C ARG A 19 8.03 0.33 -14.43
N GLU A 20 6.97 1.10 -14.20
CA GLU A 20 6.83 2.44 -14.80
C GLU A 20 7.96 3.39 -14.38
N ALA A 21 8.32 3.36 -13.09
CA ALA A 21 9.46 4.11 -12.58
C ALA A 21 10.79 3.70 -13.23
N THR A 22 11.02 2.39 -13.37
CA THR A 22 12.23 1.85 -13.99
C THR A 22 12.29 2.22 -15.47
N LEU A 23 11.17 2.16 -16.20
CA LEU A 23 11.10 2.54 -17.61
C LEU A 23 11.40 4.03 -17.81
N ALA A 24 10.94 4.88 -16.91
CA ALA A 24 11.27 6.30 -16.92
C ALA A 24 12.76 6.57 -16.60
N LEU A 25 13.38 5.72 -15.78
CA LEU A 25 14.80 5.81 -15.42
C LEU A 25 15.73 5.23 -16.50
N ILE A 26 15.33 4.15 -17.18
CA ILE A 26 16.15 3.42 -18.14
C ILE A 26 15.30 3.10 -19.40
N PRO A 27 15.02 4.09 -20.27
CA PRO A 27 14.06 3.93 -21.37
C PRO A 27 14.42 2.88 -22.42
N ASP A 28 15.71 2.56 -22.56
CA ASP A 28 16.22 1.61 -23.56
C ASP A 28 16.27 0.16 -23.05
N ALA A 29 15.89 -0.08 -21.79
CA ALA A 29 15.81 -1.40 -21.19
C ALA A 29 14.47 -2.09 -21.47
N GLU A 30 14.49 -3.41 -21.61
CA GLU A 30 13.29 -4.25 -21.57
C GLU A 30 12.96 -4.54 -20.10
N ILE A 31 11.77 -4.14 -19.64
CA ILE A 31 11.40 -4.24 -18.23
C ILE A 31 10.07 -4.96 -18.10
N LYS A 32 10.04 -6.01 -17.28
CA LYS A 32 8.82 -6.79 -16.97
C LYS A 32 8.63 -6.91 -15.47
N SER A 33 7.37 -6.90 -15.05
CA SER A 33 6.94 -7.02 -13.65
C SER A 33 6.08 -8.27 -13.46
N TRP A 34 6.24 -8.94 -12.32
CA TRP A 34 5.41 -10.06 -11.89
C TRP A 34 4.86 -9.81 -10.49
N HIS A 35 3.54 -9.86 -10.40
CA HIS A 35 2.81 -9.65 -9.16
C HIS A 35 2.75 -10.95 -8.33
N VAL A 36 3.27 -10.89 -7.11
CA VAL A 36 3.24 -11.95 -6.12
C VAL A 36 2.38 -11.49 -4.94
N SER A 37 1.24 -12.12 -4.73
CA SER A 37 0.28 -11.83 -3.66
C SER A 37 0.02 -13.08 -2.81
N VAL A 38 -1.00 -13.06 -1.93
CA VAL A 38 -1.44 -14.26 -1.19
C VAL A 38 -1.87 -15.38 -2.14
N ASN A 39 -2.48 -15.04 -3.28
CA ASN A 39 -2.89 -15.96 -4.33
C ASN A 39 -2.31 -15.46 -5.67
N PRO A 40 -1.02 -15.73 -5.95
CA PRO A 40 -0.37 -15.19 -7.12
C PRO A 40 -0.92 -15.84 -8.40
N PRO A 41 -1.08 -15.09 -9.51
CA PRO A 41 -1.54 -15.67 -10.77
C PRO A 41 -0.60 -16.75 -11.32
N ASP A 42 0.69 -16.58 -11.09
CA ASP A 42 1.74 -17.53 -11.45
C ASP A 42 2.39 -18.07 -10.18
N PRO A 43 2.59 -19.39 -10.05
CA PRO A 43 3.36 -19.95 -8.94
C PRO A 43 4.87 -19.62 -9.10
N PRO A 44 5.67 -19.71 -8.02
CA PRO A 44 7.07 -19.28 -8.03
C PRO A 44 7.94 -19.90 -9.13
N GLU A 45 7.77 -21.19 -9.43
CA GLU A 45 8.49 -21.91 -10.48
C GLU A 45 8.21 -21.36 -11.88
N VAL A 46 6.99 -20.89 -12.13
CA VAL A 46 6.62 -20.25 -13.40
C VAL A 46 7.25 -18.86 -13.50
N ILE A 47 7.28 -18.10 -12.39
CA ILE A 47 7.96 -16.80 -12.35
C ILE A 47 9.46 -16.98 -12.62
N LEU A 48 10.11 -17.95 -11.97
CA LEU A 48 11.53 -18.25 -12.17
C LEU A 48 11.84 -18.58 -13.64
N ALA A 49 10.99 -19.36 -14.31
CA ALA A 49 11.13 -19.64 -15.74
C ALA A 49 10.98 -18.39 -16.62
N LYS A 50 10.07 -17.47 -16.25
CA LYS A 50 9.80 -16.23 -17.00
C LYS A 50 10.89 -15.17 -16.84
N ILE A 51 11.69 -15.23 -15.78
CA ILE A 51 12.80 -14.28 -15.53
C ILE A 51 14.18 -14.84 -15.90
N ALA A 52 14.23 -16.06 -16.46
CA ALA A 52 15.47 -16.80 -16.72
C ALA A 52 16.48 -16.04 -17.61
N ASP A 53 16.01 -15.14 -18.48
CA ASP A 53 16.84 -14.36 -19.41
C ASP A 53 17.06 -12.91 -18.97
N ALA A 54 16.72 -12.55 -17.72
CA ALA A 54 16.95 -11.22 -17.18
C ALA A 54 18.41 -11.00 -16.78
N ASP A 55 18.97 -9.83 -17.13
CA ASP A 55 20.31 -9.40 -16.71
C ASP A 55 20.34 -8.95 -15.24
N VAL A 56 19.20 -8.43 -14.77
CA VAL A 56 18.99 -7.92 -13.41
C VAL A 56 17.61 -8.33 -12.92
N VAL A 57 17.53 -8.88 -11.71
CA VAL A 57 16.27 -9.15 -11.03
C VAL A 57 16.14 -8.24 -9.80
N VAL A 58 15.13 -7.40 -9.76
CA VAL A 58 14.75 -6.62 -8.59
C VAL A 58 13.60 -7.34 -7.90
N THR A 59 13.76 -7.66 -6.61
CA THR A 59 12.72 -8.33 -5.83
C THR A 59 12.36 -7.51 -4.59
N GLN A 60 11.07 -7.51 -4.26
CA GLN A 60 10.55 -7.03 -2.97
C GLN A 60 10.20 -8.18 -2.02
N MET A 61 10.48 -9.43 -2.41
CA MET A 61 10.13 -10.59 -1.59
C MET A 61 11.08 -10.73 -0.41
N GLN A 62 10.50 -10.94 0.77
CA GLN A 62 11.18 -11.20 2.02
C GLN A 62 10.79 -12.59 2.54
N PRO A 63 11.60 -13.21 3.41
CA PRO A 63 11.35 -14.57 3.91
C PRO A 63 9.94 -14.77 4.50
N GLU A 64 9.43 -13.78 5.21
CA GLU A 64 8.11 -13.78 5.86
C GLU A 64 6.94 -13.83 4.87
N HIS A 65 7.15 -13.54 3.59
CA HIS A 65 6.11 -13.67 2.56
C HIS A 65 5.86 -15.13 2.14
N GLY A 66 6.69 -16.09 2.58
CA GLY A 66 6.53 -17.51 2.22
C GLY A 66 7.05 -17.89 0.84
N TYR A 67 7.66 -16.96 0.10
CA TYR A 67 8.20 -17.17 -1.25
C TYR A 67 9.73 -17.20 -1.25
N ALA A 68 10.31 -18.14 -0.49
CA ALA A 68 11.76 -18.22 -0.26
C ALA A 68 12.59 -18.18 -1.55
N SER A 69 12.14 -18.88 -2.61
CA SER A 69 12.84 -18.94 -3.90
C SER A 69 12.84 -17.61 -4.69
N LEU A 70 11.98 -16.66 -4.33
CA LEU A 70 11.87 -15.34 -4.96
C LEU A 70 12.51 -14.21 -4.13
N THR A 71 13.02 -14.53 -2.93
CA THR A 71 13.84 -13.60 -2.14
C THR A 71 15.19 -13.36 -2.81
N VAL A 72 15.94 -12.32 -2.39
CA VAL A 72 17.29 -12.08 -2.94
C VAL A 72 18.20 -13.30 -2.79
N ASP A 73 18.21 -13.92 -1.60
CA ASP A 73 19.06 -15.09 -1.35
C ASP A 73 18.60 -16.30 -2.15
N GLY A 74 17.28 -16.52 -2.25
CA GLY A 74 16.70 -17.60 -3.06
C GLY A 74 16.98 -17.46 -4.56
N LEU A 75 16.93 -16.23 -5.08
CA LEU A 75 17.27 -15.93 -6.47
C LEU A 75 18.78 -16.06 -6.72
N LYS A 76 19.63 -15.55 -5.83
CA LYS A 76 21.09 -15.70 -5.95
C LYS A 76 21.54 -17.15 -5.88
N ALA A 77 20.91 -17.97 -5.04
CA ALA A 77 21.18 -19.41 -4.97
C ALA A 77 20.87 -20.14 -6.29
N GLN A 78 20.02 -19.56 -7.14
CA GLN A 78 19.68 -20.07 -8.47
C GLN A 78 20.48 -19.40 -9.60
N GLY A 79 21.46 -18.54 -9.27
CA GLY A 79 22.35 -17.90 -10.23
C GLY A 79 21.86 -16.56 -10.79
N PHE A 80 20.75 -16.01 -10.29
CA PHE A 80 20.27 -14.70 -10.73
C PHE A 80 21.10 -13.55 -10.14
N ASN A 81 21.30 -12.50 -10.94
CA ASN A 81 21.80 -11.21 -10.46
C ASN A 81 20.67 -10.43 -9.77
N ALA A 82 20.41 -10.80 -8.50
CA ALA A 82 19.24 -10.32 -7.77
C ALA A 82 19.56 -9.22 -6.74
N HIS A 83 18.69 -8.22 -6.67
CA HIS A 83 18.79 -7.09 -5.75
C HIS A 83 17.47 -6.81 -5.04
N PHE A 84 17.57 -6.37 -3.79
CA PHE A 84 16.42 -6.03 -2.97
C PHE A 84 15.98 -4.59 -3.21
N LEU A 85 14.68 -4.38 -3.36
CA LEU A 85 14.04 -3.08 -3.21
C LEU A 85 12.93 -3.24 -2.15
N PRO A 86 12.96 -2.49 -1.03
CA PRO A 86 12.00 -2.67 0.04
C PRO A 86 10.58 -2.32 -0.42
N THR A 87 9.59 -3.10 0.01
CA THR A 87 8.19 -2.67 -0.08
C THR A 87 8.01 -1.43 0.78
N PHE A 88 7.41 -0.38 0.21
CA PHE A 88 7.18 0.85 0.94
C PHE A 88 5.79 0.83 1.60
N THR A 89 5.75 0.79 2.93
CA THR A 89 4.52 0.77 3.73
C THR A 89 4.56 1.92 4.73
N PHE A 90 3.51 2.73 4.75
CA PHE A 90 3.37 3.86 5.65
C PHE A 90 1.91 3.98 6.10
N PRO A 91 1.53 3.40 7.27
CA PRO A 91 0.15 3.44 7.76
C PRO A 91 -0.23 4.78 8.40
N GLY A 92 0.71 5.72 8.53
CA GLY A 92 0.53 6.97 9.27
C GLY A 92 -0.65 7.84 8.84
N PHE A 93 -1.04 7.76 7.56
CA PHE A 93 -2.20 8.48 7.03
C PHE A 93 -3.53 7.75 7.25
N HIS A 94 -3.50 6.43 7.44
CA HIS A 94 -4.67 5.54 7.39
C HIS A 94 -4.66 4.53 8.57
N PRO A 95 -4.57 4.97 9.84
CA PRO A 95 -4.54 4.04 10.99
C PRO A 95 -5.85 3.29 11.22
N ASP A 96 -6.92 3.73 10.57
CA ASP A 96 -8.23 3.08 10.57
C ASP A 96 -8.33 1.90 9.60
N LEU A 97 -7.39 1.79 8.67
CA LEU A 97 -7.37 0.77 7.62
C LEU A 97 -6.76 -0.52 8.16
N SER A 98 -7.46 -1.65 8.01
CA SER A 98 -7.03 -2.95 8.52
C SER A 98 -7.49 -4.10 7.62
N TYR A 99 -6.68 -5.15 7.51
CA TYR A 99 -7.10 -6.42 6.95
C TYR A 99 -7.88 -7.24 7.98
N ILE A 100 -8.84 -8.03 7.52
CA ILE A 100 -9.44 -9.11 8.30
C ILE A 100 -9.02 -10.42 7.64
N PHE A 101 -8.31 -11.27 8.39
CA PHE A 101 -7.90 -12.60 7.92
C PHE A 101 -8.86 -13.65 8.50
N THR A 102 -9.33 -14.54 7.64
CA THR A 102 -10.18 -15.68 7.98
C THR A 102 -9.49 -16.99 7.58
N ALA A 103 -10.07 -18.13 7.93
CA ALA A 103 -9.57 -19.44 7.48
C ALA A 103 -9.54 -19.57 5.93
N GLY A 104 -10.40 -18.82 5.23
CA GLY A 104 -10.45 -18.77 3.76
C GLY A 104 -9.52 -17.75 3.11
N GLY A 105 -8.69 -17.06 3.89
CA GLY A 105 -7.84 -15.96 3.42
C GLY A 105 -8.36 -14.59 3.84
N VAL A 106 -7.98 -13.56 3.09
CA VAL A 106 -8.40 -12.17 3.35
C VAL A 106 -9.90 -12.04 3.10
N LEU A 107 -10.62 -11.47 4.07
CA LEU A 107 -12.02 -11.08 3.89
C LEU A 107 -12.06 -9.81 3.05
N SER A 108 -12.48 -9.90 1.79
CA SER A 108 -12.62 -8.74 0.91
C SER A 108 -13.97 -8.06 1.11
N ALA A 109 -13.96 -6.75 1.37
CA ALA A 109 -15.17 -5.94 1.43
C ALA A 109 -15.61 -5.49 0.02
N VAL A 110 -16.72 -4.75 -0.05
CA VAL A 110 -17.37 -4.32 -1.31
C VAL A 110 -16.43 -3.58 -2.26
N HIS A 111 -15.49 -2.77 -1.73
CA HIS A 111 -14.66 -1.88 -2.54
C HIS A 111 -13.17 -2.26 -2.61
N CYS A 112 -12.67 -2.98 -1.60
CA CYS A 112 -11.28 -3.43 -1.51
C CYS A 112 -11.12 -4.47 -0.39
N ASP A 113 -9.90 -4.99 -0.23
CA ASP A 113 -9.54 -5.97 0.80
C ASP A 113 -9.40 -5.38 2.22
N PHE A 114 -9.59 -4.06 2.36
CA PHE A 114 -9.42 -3.36 3.64
C PHE A 114 -10.75 -2.98 4.28
N HIS A 115 -10.73 -2.95 5.60
CA HIS A 115 -11.83 -2.58 6.47
C HIS A 115 -11.49 -1.35 7.29
N SER A 116 -12.50 -0.54 7.56
CA SER A 116 -12.42 0.52 8.56
C SER A 116 -12.64 -0.09 9.95
N ARG A 117 -11.68 0.09 10.85
CA ARG A 117 -11.79 -0.38 12.23
C ARG A 117 -12.97 0.26 12.96
N ILE A 118 -13.17 1.57 12.75
CA ILE A 118 -14.33 2.29 13.30
C ILE A 118 -15.64 1.72 12.75
N ALA A 119 -15.72 1.43 11.45
CA ALA A 119 -16.94 0.87 10.85
C ALA A 119 -17.28 -0.51 11.42
N VAL A 120 -16.29 -1.41 11.49
CA VAL A 120 -16.47 -2.76 12.05
C VAL A 120 -16.87 -2.66 13.53
N ALA A 121 -16.19 -1.84 14.31
CA ALA A 121 -16.50 -1.66 15.72
C ALA A 121 -17.90 -1.07 15.94
N GLY A 122 -18.32 -0.08 15.15
CA GLY A 122 -19.67 0.48 15.18
C GLY A 122 -20.74 -0.56 14.87
N PHE A 123 -20.52 -1.38 13.84
CA PHE A 123 -21.40 -2.50 13.50
C PHE A 123 -21.48 -3.53 14.65
N LEU A 124 -20.35 -3.91 15.23
CA LEU A 124 -20.29 -4.86 16.35
C LEU A 124 -20.97 -4.34 17.63
N LEU A 125 -21.08 -3.02 17.80
CA LEU A 125 -21.83 -2.35 18.86
C LEU A 125 -23.33 -2.22 18.57
N GLY A 126 -23.79 -2.63 17.39
CA GLY A 126 -25.20 -2.51 16.99
C GLY A 126 -25.61 -1.09 16.57
N LEU A 127 -24.63 -0.23 16.23
CA LEU A 127 -24.93 1.09 15.68
C LEU A 127 -25.44 0.99 14.23
N THR A 128 -26.08 2.04 13.75
CA THR A 128 -26.38 2.23 12.32
C THR A 128 -25.23 2.96 11.61
N PRO A 129 -25.18 2.97 10.27
CA PRO A 129 -24.23 3.80 9.53
C PRO A 129 -24.33 5.28 9.91
N GLN A 130 -25.54 5.79 10.14
CA GLN A 130 -25.78 7.19 10.53
C GLN A 130 -25.26 7.50 11.93
N GLN A 131 -25.37 6.56 12.87
CA GLN A 131 -24.80 6.68 14.22
C GLN A 131 -23.27 6.54 14.22
N THR A 132 -22.71 5.79 13.27
CA THR A 132 -21.26 5.55 13.17
C THR A 132 -20.52 6.69 12.47
N LEU A 133 -21.16 7.35 11.50
CA LEU A 133 -20.58 8.49 10.77
C LEU A 133 -19.96 9.59 11.67
N PRO A 134 -20.62 10.08 12.74
CA PRO A 134 -20.03 11.10 13.61
C PRO A 134 -18.80 10.61 14.38
N LEU A 135 -18.49 9.31 14.43
CA LEU A 135 -17.30 8.78 15.11
C LEU A 135 -15.99 9.08 14.35
N TYR A 136 -16.05 9.53 13.10
CA TYR A 136 -14.85 9.91 12.33
C TYR A 136 -14.43 11.35 12.65
N ASN A 137 -13.99 11.57 13.89
CA ASN A 137 -13.63 12.89 14.41
C ASN A 137 -12.36 12.83 15.29
N SER A 138 -11.82 14.00 15.63
CA SER A 138 -10.56 14.10 16.37
C SER A 138 -10.59 13.48 17.77
N VAL A 139 -11.72 13.51 18.49
CA VAL A 139 -11.82 12.92 19.84
C VAL A 139 -11.68 11.42 19.76
N VAL A 140 -12.41 10.79 18.83
CA VAL A 140 -12.32 9.34 18.61
C VAL A 140 -10.95 8.95 18.09
N PHE A 141 -10.36 9.74 17.18
CA PHE A 141 -9.02 9.45 16.66
C PHE A 141 -7.95 9.53 17.75
N ASP A 142 -8.05 10.47 18.69
CA ASP A 142 -7.15 10.57 19.85
C ASP A 142 -7.29 9.35 20.77
N GLU A 143 -8.53 8.97 21.12
CA GLU A 143 -8.80 7.79 21.94
C GLU A 143 -8.30 6.49 21.31
N LEU A 144 -8.41 6.37 19.98
CA LEU A 144 -7.92 5.20 19.25
C LEU A 144 -6.40 5.24 18.98
N GLY A 145 -5.71 6.31 19.39
CA GLY A 145 -4.26 6.49 19.20
C GLY A 145 -3.86 6.76 17.75
N TYR A 146 -4.78 7.18 16.90
CA TYR A 146 -4.55 7.34 15.46
C TYR A 146 -3.53 8.43 15.13
N PHE A 147 -3.41 9.46 15.97
CA PHE A 147 -2.43 10.52 15.77
C PHE A 147 -0.99 10.10 16.03
N ASP A 148 -0.77 9.06 16.84
CA ASP A 148 0.57 8.55 17.17
C ASP A 148 1.12 7.62 16.09
N VAL A 149 0.25 7.10 15.21
CA VAL A 149 0.65 6.20 14.13
C VAL A 149 1.52 6.91 13.09
N PHE A 150 1.27 8.18 12.80
CA PHE A 150 2.07 8.93 11.82
C PHE A 150 3.55 9.09 12.23
N PRO A 151 3.88 9.64 13.41
CA PRO A 151 5.28 9.76 13.82
C PRO A 151 5.95 8.38 13.98
N ALA A 152 5.23 7.37 14.48
CA ALA A 152 5.77 6.01 14.59
C ALA A 152 6.09 5.40 13.20
N ALA A 153 5.17 5.54 12.24
CA ALA A 153 5.37 5.06 10.87
C ALA A 153 6.55 5.75 10.18
N ARG A 154 6.75 7.05 10.44
CA ARG A 154 7.91 7.80 9.94
C ARG A 154 9.22 7.21 10.43
N VAL A 155 9.35 6.98 11.75
CA VAL A 155 10.55 6.37 12.33
C VAL A 155 10.79 4.98 11.75
N ALA A 156 9.76 4.15 11.67
CA ALA A 156 9.87 2.79 11.16
C ALA A 156 10.32 2.75 9.69
N VAL A 157 9.75 3.62 8.84
CA VAL A 157 10.16 3.71 7.42
C VAL A 157 11.60 4.20 7.28
N GLU A 158 11.98 5.25 8.02
CA GLU A 158 13.35 5.77 7.97
C GLU A 158 14.36 4.69 8.39
N GLN A 159 14.08 3.95 9.48
CA GLN A 159 14.92 2.84 9.93
C GLN A 159 14.98 1.71 8.89
N GLY A 160 13.84 1.22 8.40
CA GLY A 160 13.80 0.14 7.42
C GLY A 160 14.50 0.49 6.10
N LEU A 161 14.45 1.76 5.68
CA LEU A 161 15.20 2.23 4.52
C LEU A 161 16.72 2.19 4.78
N VAL A 162 17.20 2.63 5.94
CA VAL A 162 18.63 2.53 6.30
C VAL A 162 19.08 1.06 6.31
N GLU A 163 18.29 0.18 6.92
CA GLU A 163 18.60 -1.26 6.99
C GLU A 163 18.67 -1.91 5.59
N ALA A 164 17.83 -1.47 4.66
CA ALA A 164 17.89 -1.86 3.25
C ALA A 164 18.99 -1.13 2.43
N GLY A 165 19.80 -0.29 3.08
CA GLY A 165 20.91 0.46 2.49
C GLY A 165 20.52 1.72 1.72
N PHE A 166 19.29 2.20 1.85
CA PHE A 166 18.78 3.43 1.24
C PHE A 166 19.09 4.66 2.11
N GLN A 167 19.00 5.84 1.51
CA GLN A 167 19.22 7.13 2.16
C GLN A 167 17.87 7.80 2.42
N PRO A 168 17.28 7.69 3.64
CA PRO A 168 15.94 8.20 3.92
C PRO A 168 15.89 9.70 4.25
N GLN A 169 17.03 10.34 4.51
CA GLN A 169 17.09 11.67 5.09
C GLN A 169 16.34 12.68 4.20
N GLY A 170 15.30 13.30 4.77
CA GLY A 170 14.47 14.30 4.10
C GLY A 170 13.49 13.77 3.05
N LEU A 171 13.44 12.47 2.76
CA LEU A 171 12.56 11.92 1.72
C LEU A 171 11.08 12.14 2.04
N ILE A 172 10.66 11.85 3.28
CA ILE A 172 9.26 12.00 3.69
C ILE A 172 8.82 13.47 3.61
N ASP A 173 9.65 14.40 4.08
CA ASP A 173 9.34 15.84 4.01
C ASP A 173 9.30 16.33 2.57
N ALA A 174 10.20 15.83 1.71
CA ALA A 174 10.20 16.14 0.29
C ALA A 174 8.92 15.64 -0.39
N TRP A 175 8.50 14.40 -0.13
CA TRP A 175 7.25 13.86 -0.68
C TRP A 175 6.03 14.63 -0.17
N LEU A 176 5.93 14.91 1.13
CA LEU A 176 4.85 15.74 1.69
C LEU A 176 4.75 17.10 0.99
N LYS A 177 5.89 17.73 0.72
CA LYS A 177 5.96 19.02 0.05
C LYS A 177 5.63 18.95 -1.44
N GLU A 178 6.14 17.95 -2.15
CA GLU A 178 6.01 17.84 -3.62
C GLU A 178 4.64 17.30 -4.06
N ILE A 179 4.12 16.30 -3.34
CA ILE A 179 2.90 15.56 -3.74
C ILE A 179 1.79 15.57 -2.69
N GLY A 180 2.08 15.97 -1.44
CA GLY A 180 1.11 15.90 -0.33
C GLY A 180 1.08 14.51 0.30
N PRO A 181 -0.09 14.02 0.79
CA PRO A 181 -0.23 12.65 1.25
C PRO A 181 0.22 11.65 0.19
N PHE A 182 1.39 11.05 0.38
CA PHE A 182 2.08 10.23 -0.62
C PHE A 182 1.67 8.75 -0.60
N MET A 183 0.58 8.42 0.10
CA MET A 183 0.04 7.07 0.21
C MET A 183 -1.44 7.11 -0.15
N TYR A 184 -1.89 6.18 -0.99
CA TYR A 184 -3.30 5.96 -1.29
C TYR A 184 -3.96 4.95 -0.34
N MET A 185 -3.18 4.00 0.16
CA MET A 185 -3.49 3.05 1.25
C MET A 185 -2.19 2.78 2.00
N ALA A 186 -2.23 2.03 3.11
CA ALA A 186 -1.04 1.80 3.94
C ALA A 186 0.16 1.21 3.18
N ASN A 187 -0.06 0.46 2.10
CA ASN A 187 0.96 -0.18 1.25
C ASN A 187 0.92 0.27 -0.22
N HIS A 188 0.11 1.28 -0.56
CA HIS A 188 -0.03 1.80 -1.92
C HIS A 188 0.57 3.21 -2.01
N PRO A 189 1.90 3.36 -2.12
CA PRO A 189 2.51 4.66 -2.27
C PRO A 189 2.22 5.29 -3.63
N HIS A 190 2.29 6.61 -3.67
CA HIS A 190 2.37 7.38 -4.92
C HIS A 190 3.60 6.94 -5.73
N VAL A 191 3.48 6.85 -7.06
CA VAL A 191 4.54 6.34 -7.94
C VAL A 191 5.86 7.10 -7.82
N ARG A 192 5.81 8.37 -7.41
CA ARG A 192 6.99 9.20 -7.09
C ARG A 192 7.87 8.61 -5.97
N VAL A 193 7.26 7.99 -4.96
CA VAL A 193 7.99 7.28 -3.88
C VAL A 193 8.74 6.10 -4.47
N LEU A 194 8.05 5.29 -5.29
CA LEU A 194 8.65 4.14 -5.98
C LEU A 194 9.79 4.59 -6.92
N ALA A 195 9.61 5.68 -7.65
CA ALA A 195 10.65 6.26 -8.51
C ALA A 195 11.88 6.73 -7.74
N THR A 196 11.68 7.29 -6.54
CA THR A 196 12.79 7.72 -5.66
C THR A 196 13.61 6.52 -5.19
N LEU A 197 12.95 5.44 -4.76
CA LEU A 197 13.62 4.22 -4.32
C LEU A 197 14.30 3.49 -5.50
N ALA A 198 13.61 3.36 -6.63
CA ALA A 198 14.19 2.77 -7.84
C ALA A 198 15.43 3.54 -8.31
N HIS A 199 15.40 4.87 -8.25
CA HIS A 199 16.56 5.71 -8.57
C HIS A 199 17.75 5.40 -7.67
N GLN A 200 17.56 5.41 -6.34
CA GLN A 200 18.66 5.07 -5.41
C GLN A 200 19.22 3.67 -5.65
N LEU A 201 18.36 2.69 -5.94
CA LEU A 201 18.81 1.34 -6.28
C LEU A 201 19.65 1.35 -7.56
N TYR A 202 19.14 1.90 -8.67
CA TYR A 202 19.84 1.82 -9.95
C TYR A 202 21.11 2.68 -10.01
N VAL A 203 21.19 3.76 -9.23
CA VAL A 203 22.45 4.48 -8.99
C VAL A 203 23.47 3.59 -8.29
N ARG A 204 23.04 2.88 -7.23
CA ARG A 204 23.91 1.91 -6.51
C ARG A 204 24.40 0.79 -7.41
N LEU A 205 23.59 0.36 -8.39
CA LEU A 205 23.95 -0.67 -9.37
C LEU A 205 24.79 -0.14 -10.54
N GLY A 206 25.03 1.18 -10.63
CA GLY A 206 25.75 1.79 -11.75
C GLY A 206 24.95 1.80 -13.06
N LEU A 207 23.64 1.55 -13.02
CA LEU A 207 22.74 1.56 -14.18
C LEU A 207 22.17 2.95 -14.47
N VAL A 208 22.23 3.86 -13.50
CA VAL A 208 21.78 5.25 -13.60
C VAL A 208 22.85 6.16 -13.02
N ASP A 209 23.15 7.26 -13.70
CA ASP A 209 24.05 8.31 -13.18
C ASP A 209 23.42 8.98 -11.95
N ALA A 210 24.20 9.17 -10.88
CA ALA A 210 23.76 9.83 -9.65
C ALA A 210 23.25 11.27 -9.89
N ALA A 211 23.74 11.96 -10.93
CA ALA A 211 23.30 13.29 -11.33
C ALA A 211 21.96 13.29 -12.08
N LYS A 212 21.49 12.14 -12.57
CA LYS A 212 20.19 12.03 -13.23
C LYS A 212 19.08 12.32 -12.20
N PRO A 213 18.14 13.23 -12.46
CA PRO A 213 17.05 13.48 -11.51
C PRO A 213 16.07 12.30 -11.47
N VAL A 214 15.37 12.14 -10.34
CA VAL A 214 14.23 11.22 -10.25
C VAL A 214 13.18 11.66 -11.28
N PRO A 215 12.73 10.79 -12.19
CA PRO A 215 11.85 11.18 -13.28
C PRO A 215 10.42 11.43 -12.80
N SER A 216 9.66 12.14 -13.63
CA SER A 216 8.20 12.11 -13.56
C SER A 216 7.70 10.84 -14.25
N VAL A 217 6.81 10.11 -13.57
CA VAL A 217 6.24 8.86 -14.08
C VAL A 217 4.83 9.14 -14.57
N LYS A 218 4.53 8.70 -15.81
CA LYS A 218 3.26 9.04 -16.48
C LYS A 218 2.06 8.31 -15.89
N LYS A 219 2.24 7.07 -15.45
CA LYS A 219 1.16 6.21 -14.98
C LYS A 219 1.36 5.83 -13.52
N ASP A 220 0.37 6.16 -12.69
CA ASP A 220 0.30 5.75 -11.29
C ASP A 220 -0.80 4.69 -11.13
N HIS A 221 -0.42 3.43 -11.34
CA HIS A 221 -1.35 2.29 -11.24
C HIS A 221 -1.95 2.14 -9.83
N LEU A 222 -1.23 2.56 -8.79
CA LEU A 222 -1.71 2.49 -7.41
C LEU A 222 -2.67 3.65 -7.10
N GLY A 223 -2.47 4.83 -7.68
CA GLY A 223 -3.45 5.93 -7.63
C GLY A 223 -4.73 5.67 -8.42
N GLU A 224 -4.65 4.79 -9.42
CA GLU A 224 -5.82 4.27 -10.14
C GLU A 224 -6.56 3.18 -9.35
N SER A 225 -5.98 2.64 -8.27
CA SER A 225 -6.62 1.63 -7.41
C SER A 225 -7.62 2.24 -6.41
N PHE A 226 -8.06 1.45 -5.42
CA PHE A 226 -8.84 1.99 -4.32
C PHE A 226 -7.98 3.00 -3.53
N THR A 227 -8.54 4.17 -3.22
CA THR A 227 -7.85 5.20 -2.43
C THR A 227 -8.62 5.50 -1.17
N TRP A 228 -7.93 5.35 -0.04
CA TRP A 228 -8.38 5.74 1.28
C TRP A 228 -8.06 7.22 1.51
N PRO A 229 -9.00 8.02 2.05
CA PRO A 229 -8.71 9.42 2.32
C PRO A 229 -7.90 9.59 3.61
N VAL A 230 -7.06 10.62 3.66
CA VAL A 230 -6.63 11.17 4.94
C VAL A 230 -7.80 11.93 5.54
N TYR A 231 -8.45 11.37 6.57
CA TYR A 231 -9.62 11.98 7.19
C TYR A 231 -9.37 13.44 7.57
N THR A 232 -10.35 14.31 7.37
CA THR A 232 -10.18 15.76 7.57
C THR A 232 -9.63 16.11 8.97
N ALA A 233 -10.09 15.42 10.01
CA ALA A 233 -9.60 15.63 11.37
C ALA A 233 -8.13 15.18 11.57
N MET A 234 -7.68 14.14 10.86
CA MET A 234 -6.28 13.73 10.83
C MET A 234 -5.42 14.72 10.03
N ALA A 235 -5.87 15.06 8.83
CA ALA A 235 -5.17 15.95 7.91
C ALA A 235 -4.89 17.33 8.54
N LYS A 236 -5.86 17.87 9.30
CA LYS A 236 -5.67 19.12 10.05
C LYS A 236 -4.50 19.05 11.05
N ARG A 237 -4.33 17.92 11.74
CA ARG A 237 -3.23 17.74 12.71
C ARG A 237 -1.89 17.52 12.02
N PHE A 238 -1.88 16.90 10.85
CA PHE A 238 -0.66 16.64 10.09
C PHE A 238 -0.24 17.79 9.17
N GLY A 239 -1.09 18.80 8.99
CA GLY A 239 -0.82 19.93 8.09
C GLY A 239 -0.85 19.55 6.61
N VAL A 240 -1.66 18.56 6.24
CA VAL A 240 -1.81 18.08 4.86
C VAL A 240 -3.24 18.26 4.36
N GLN A 241 -3.46 18.09 3.05
CA GLN A 241 -4.81 18.07 2.50
C GLN A 241 -5.55 16.80 2.96
N GLY A 242 -6.80 16.98 3.40
CA GLY A 242 -7.67 15.89 3.85
C GLY A 242 -8.97 15.80 3.05
N SER A 243 -9.66 14.68 3.23
CA SER A 243 -10.99 14.42 2.68
C SER A 243 -11.70 13.37 3.54
N ASN A 244 -13.01 13.23 3.38
CA ASN A 244 -13.76 12.07 3.87
C ASN A 244 -14.35 11.27 2.69
N ASP A 245 -13.80 11.47 1.49
CA ASP A 245 -14.23 10.81 0.27
C ASP A 245 -13.19 9.78 -0.16
N PHE A 246 -13.63 8.53 -0.30
CA PHE A 246 -12.84 7.44 -0.87
C PHE A 246 -12.87 7.51 -2.40
N GLN A 247 -11.96 6.78 -3.04
CA GLN A 247 -12.02 6.58 -4.49
C GLN A 247 -12.02 5.08 -4.83
N ARG A 248 -12.97 4.67 -5.66
CA ARG A 248 -13.04 3.32 -6.26
C ARG A 248 -11.89 3.11 -7.24
N PRO A 249 -11.52 1.85 -7.54
CA PRO A 249 -10.62 1.55 -8.64
C PRO A 249 -11.12 2.13 -9.97
N ALA A 250 -10.26 2.88 -10.66
CA ALA A 250 -10.59 3.59 -11.90
C ALA A 250 -11.06 2.63 -13.00
N TRP A 251 -10.48 1.43 -13.09
CA TRP A 251 -10.81 0.43 -14.10
C TRP A 251 -12.17 -0.25 -13.92
N LEU A 252 -12.83 -0.08 -12.76
CA LEU A 252 -14.18 -0.58 -12.52
C LEU A 252 -15.25 0.52 -12.68
N VAL A 253 -14.83 1.79 -12.70
CA VAL A 253 -15.72 2.92 -12.97
C VAL A 253 -16.09 2.92 -14.44
N GLN A 254 -17.31 3.38 -14.75
CA GLN A 254 -18.02 3.23 -16.04
C GLN A 254 -18.67 1.87 -16.26
N ALA A 255 -18.11 0.77 -15.75
CA ALA A 255 -18.75 -0.55 -15.81
C ALA A 255 -19.79 -0.74 -14.70
N LEU A 256 -19.46 -0.30 -13.48
CA LEU A 256 -20.28 -0.57 -12.29
C LEU A 256 -20.79 0.71 -11.61
N TRP A 257 -20.14 1.85 -11.82
CA TRP A 257 -20.43 3.11 -11.13
C TRP A 257 -20.25 4.35 -12.01
N GLU A 258 -21.04 5.39 -11.73
CA GLU A 258 -20.99 6.69 -12.40
C GLU A 258 -19.77 7.53 -11.99
N THR A 259 -19.24 7.32 -10.78
CA THR A 259 -18.11 8.08 -10.24
C THR A 259 -17.16 7.22 -9.41
N ARG A 260 -15.87 7.57 -9.43
CA ARG A 260 -14.87 7.00 -8.50
C ARG A 260 -15.16 7.40 -7.06
N LYS A 261 -15.70 8.60 -6.83
CA LYS A 261 -15.86 9.15 -5.47
C LYS A 261 -16.90 8.38 -4.66
N ILE A 262 -16.56 8.05 -3.41
CA ILE A 262 -17.47 7.49 -2.41
C ILE A 262 -17.45 8.36 -1.15
N PRO A 263 -18.52 9.12 -0.85
CA PRO A 263 -18.61 9.80 0.42
C PRO A 263 -18.57 8.81 1.59
N LEU A 264 -17.93 9.16 2.71
CA LEU A 264 -17.83 8.30 3.90
C LEU A 264 -19.19 7.72 4.35
N GLY A 265 -20.26 8.50 4.30
CA GLY A 265 -21.59 8.01 4.65
C GLY A 265 -22.10 6.89 3.72
N THR A 266 -21.83 6.99 2.41
CA THR A 266 -22.14 5.93 1.44
C THR A 266 -21.25 4.71 1.67
N TYR A 267 -19.95 4.92 1.88
CA TYR A 267 -19.00 3.85 2.17
C TYR A 267 -19.40 3.05 3.43
N LEU A 268 -19.81 3.73 4.49
CA LEU A 268 -20.32 3.10 5.72
C LEU A 268 -21.58 2.28 5.47
N LYS A 269 -22.52 2.79 4.68
CA LYS A 269 -23.73 2.05 4.32
C LYS A 269 -23.35 0.73 3.62
N ASP A 270 -22.51 0.80 2.59
CA ASP A 270 -22.08 -0.37 1.81
C ASP A 270 -21.37 -1.40 2.70
N LEU A 271 -20.50 -0.94 3.62
CA LEU A 271 -19.82 -1.82 4.57
C LEU A 271 -20.78 -2.49 5.54
N PHE A 272 -21.76 -1.77 6.09
CA PHE A 272 -22.70 -2.33 7.07
C PHE A 272 -23.62 -3.36 6.42
N GLU A 273 -24.06 -3.12 5.19
CA GLU A 273 -24.82 -4.11 4.39
C GLU A 273 -23.99 -5.37 4.17
N PHE A 274 -22.70 -5.23 3.85
CA PHE A 274 -21.79 -6.37 3.73
C PHE A 274 -21.56 -7.10 5.07
N TYR A 275 -21.31 -6.37 6.16
CA TYR A 275 -21.08 -6.97 7.49
C TYR A 275 -22.27 -7.76 8.00
N ALA A 276 -23.50 -7.37 7.61
CA ALA A 276 -24.70 -8.16 7.90
C ALA A 276 -24.73 -9.54 7.24
N THR A 277 -23.92 -9.77 6.19
CA THR A 277 -23.79 -11.08 5.51
C THR A 277 -22.62 -11.92 6.02
N VAL A 278 -21.75 -11.35 6.85
CA VAL A 278 -20.54 -12.01 7.35
C VAL A 278 -20.82 -12.57 8.75
N PRO A 279 -20.41 -13.82 9.05
CA PRO A 279 -20.51 -14.34 10.42
C PRO A 279 -19.78 -13.43 11.41
N ARG A 280 -20.44 -13.08 12.50
CA ARG A 280 -19.95 -12.07 13.45
C ARG A 280 -18.54 -12.37 13.96
N GLU A 281 -18.25 -13.64 14.24
CA GLU A 281 -16.97 -14.12 14.73
C GLU A 281 -15.80 -13.83 13.77
N GLN A 282 -16.06 -13.69 12.47
CA GLN A 282 -15.03 -13.32 11.49
C GLN A 282 -14.65 -11.84 11.57
N LEU A 283 -15.55 -10.99 12.07
CA LEU A 283 -15.29 -9.56 12.27
C LEU A 283 -14.62 -9.26 13.61
N GLU A 284 -14.68 -10.19 14.56
CA GLU A 284 -14.17 -10.05 15.93
C GLU A 284 -12.67 -10.40 16.03
N THR A 285 -11.85 -9.82 15.15
CA THR A 285 -10.39 -9.90 15.28
C THR A 285 -9.90 -9.07 16.47
N GLU A 286 -8.71 -9.38 17.00
CA GLU A 286 -8.14 -8.69 18.18
C GLU A 286 -8.19 -7.16 18.06
N ILE A 287 -7.72 -6.63 16.93
CA ILE A 287 -7.67 -5.18 16.71
C ILE A 287 -9.07 -4.55 16.61
N MET A 288 -10.05 -5.28 16.09
CA MET A 288 -11.45 -4.83 16.00
C MET A 288 -12.11 -4.83 17.37
N LEU A 289 -11.84 -5.85 18.20
CA LEU A 289 -12.31 -5.93 19.57
C LEU A 289 -11.73 -4.81 20.44
N VAL A 290 -10.42 -4.54 20.35
CA VAL A 290 -9.78 -3.42 21.06
C VAL A 290 -10.42 -2.09 20.65
N THR A 291 -10.66 -1.88 19.35
CA THR A 291 -11.32 -0.68 18.85
C THR A 291 -12.75 -0.56 19.40
N ARG A 292 -13.51 -1.68 19.39
CA ARG A 292 -14.87 -1.76 19.90
C ARG A 292 -14.98 -1.39 21.37
N GLU A 293 -14.08 -1.91 22.21
CA GLU A 293 -14.10 -1.61 23.65
C GLU A 293 -13.78 -0.13 23.94
N ARG A 294 -12.82 0.46 23.22
CA ARG A 294 -12.54 1.90 23.34
C ARG A 294 -13.72 2.76 22.92
N LEU A 295 -14.35 2.44 21.78
CA LEU A 295 -15.55 3.15 21.33
C LEU A 295 -16.72 2.99 22.30
N ARG A 296 -16.91 1.80 22.90
CA ARG A 296 -17.93 1.59 23.93
C ARG A 296 -17.71 2.52 25.12
N GLY A 297 -16.47 2.68 25.57
CA GLY A 297 -16.12 3.59 26.67
C GLY A 297 -16.45 5.05 26.38
N LEU A 298 -16.32 5.50 25.13
CA LEU A 298 -16.68 6.87 24.72
C LEU A 298 -18.18 7.11 24.60
N LEU A 299 -18.98 6.05 24.41
CA LEU A 299 -20.42 6.14 24.18
C LEU A 299 -21.26 5.95 25.45
N ALA A 300 -20.63 5.54 26.56
CA ALA A 300 -21.25 5.34 27.86
C ALA A 300 -21.33 6.65 28.66
#